data_AF-A0A7L2DU61-F1
#
_entry.id   AF-A0A7L2DU61-F1
#
_cell.length_a   1.000
_cell.length_b   1.000
_cell.length_c   1.000
_cell.angle_alpha   90.00
_cell.angle_beta   90.00
_cell.angle_gamma   90.00
#
_symmetry.space_group_name_H-M   'P 1'
#
loop_
_entity.id
_entity.type
_entity.pdbx_description
1 polymer ?
#
loop_
_entity_poly.entity_id
_entity_poly.type
_entity_poly.pdbx_seq_one_letter_code
_entity_poly.pdbx_strand_id
1 'polypeptide(L)'
;RWVLSLECKGSRNLMSALRRAVEVDFKDKDKHKSQGIYLLTTGIPDQETHTVSAYVAEACGGFDLQLHVCLFSVTKGTDSSGIIPARYANPRETASAFKEIVQAANGRFHWFGEAGM
;
A
#
# COMPACT_ATOMS: atom_id res chain seq x y z
N ARG A 1 17.97 12.16 10.40
CA ARG A 1 16.75 11.77 9.65
C ARG A 1 16.98 10.37 9.07
N TRP A 2 16.54 9.30 9.76
CA TRP A 2 16.83 7.91 9.37
C TRP A 2 16.11 7.48 8.08
N VAL A 3 14.94 8.04 7.81
CA VAL A 3 14.15 7.72 6.62
C VAL A 3 14.79 8.21 5.31
N LEU A 4 15.59 9.29 5.37
CA LEU A 4 16.21 9.88 4.18
C LEU A 4 17.44 9.10 3.67
N SER A 5 17.96 8.17 4.48
CA SER A 5 19.07 7.29 4.06
C SER A 5 18.57 5.94 3.53
N LEU A 6 17.25 5.74 3.42
CA LEU A 6 16.68 4.51 2.90
C LEU A 6 16.64 4.56 1.37
N GLU A 7 17.27 3.58 0.74
CA GLU A 7 17.18 3.37 -0.71
C GLU A 7 16.06 2.36 -1.00
N CYS A 8 15.16 2.71 -1.92
CA CYS A 8 14.17 1.76 -2.43
C CYS A 8 14.88 0.63 -3.20
N LYS A 9 14.74 -0.61 -2.70
CA LYS A 9 15.33 -1.80 -3.32
C LYS A 9 14.28 -2.92 -3.39
N GLY A 10 14.39 -3.77 -4.40
CA GLY A 10 13.52 -4.93 -4.58
C GLY A 10 12.24 -4.64 -5.36
N SER A 11 11.20 -5.44 -5.10
CA SER A 11 9.93 -5.40 -5.83
C SER A 11 8.81 -4.79 -4.98
N ARG A 12 7.60 -4.65 -5.55
CA ARG A 12 6.40 -4.18 -4.85
C ARG A 12 5.62 -5.36 -4.26
N ASN A 13 6.32 -6.25 -3.54
CA ASN A 13 5.73 -7.42 -2.90
C ASN A 13 4.93 -7.02 -1.65
N LEU A 14 3.74 -6.47 -1.89
CA LEU A 14 2.86 -5.97 -0.85
C LEU A 14 2.42 -7.07 0.12
N MET A 15 2.14 -8.28 -0.39
CA MET A 15 1.71 -9.39 0.46
C MET A 15 2.73 -9.76 1.54
N SER A 16 4.02 -9.84 1.18
CA SER A 16 5.08 -10.14 2.16
C SER A 16 5.22 -9.04 3.21
N ALA A 17 5.10 -7.77 2.79
CA ALA A 17 5.19 -6.62 3.69
C ALA A 17 4.01 -6.58 4.67
N LEU A 18 2.79 -6.81 4.18
CA LEU A 18 1.59 -6.88 5.00
C LEU A 18 1.64 -8.03 6.00
N ARG A 19 1.99 -9.24 5.57
CA ARG A 19 2.16 -10.39 6.48
C ARG A 19 3.15 -10.10 7.58
N ARG A 20 4.32 -9.56 7.23
CA ARG A 20 5.34 -9.21 8.21
C ARG A 20 4.83 -8.16 9.20
N ALA A 21 4.19 -7.09 8.74
CA ALA A 21 3.63 -6.08 9.63
C ALA A 21 2.58 -6.71 10.58
N VAL A 22 1.57 -7.37 10.01
CA VAL A 22 0.43 -7.96 10.73
C VAL A 22 0.87 -9.00 11.75
N GLU A 23 1.82 -9.87 11.40
CA GLU A 23 2.22 -11.03 12.21
C GLU A 23 3.35 -10.74 13.19
N VAL A 24 4.18 -9.71 12.94
CA VAL A 24 5.35 -9.39 13.77
C VAL A 24 5.13 -8.12 14.59
N ASP A 25 4.75 -7.03 13.93
CA ASP A 25 4.67 -5.71 14.56
C ASP A 25 3.34 -5.51 15.31
N PHE A 26 2.33 -6.28 14.91
CA PHE A 26 1.01 -6.27 15.53
C PHE A 26 0.70 -7.61 16.24
N LYS A 27 1.66 -8.16 17.00
CA LYS A 27 1.42 -9.36 17.82
C LYS A 27 0.51 -9.11 19.03
N ASP A 28 0.35 -7.85 19.43
CA ASP A 28 -0.43 -7.42 20.59
C ASP A 28 -1.68 -6.61 20.17
N LYS A 29 -2.32 -6.95 19.04
CA LYS A 29 -3.47 -6.18 18.50
C LYS A 29 -4.61 -6.03 19.50
N ASP A 30 -4.85 -7.09 20.25
CA ASP A 30 -5.84 -7.24 21.31
C ASP A 30 -5.61 -6.30 22.50
N LYS A 31 -4.42 -5.70 22.65
CA LYS A 31 -4.12 -4.73 23.72
C LYS A 31 -4.46 -3.29 23.35
N HIS A 32 -4.76 -3.01 22.09
CA HIS A 32 -5.05 -1.66 21.60
C HIS A 32 -6.47 -1.56 21.08
N LYS A 33 -7.18 -0.47 21.43
CA LYS A 33 -8.58 -0.27 21.03
C LYS A 33 -8.76 -0.11 19.52
N SER A 34 -7.76 0.45 18.83
CA SER A 34 -7.79 0.72 17.39
C SER A 34 -6.37 0.86 16.86
N GLN A 35 -6.08 0.27 15.70
CA GLN A 35 -4.77 0.28 15.06
C GLN A 35 -4.89 0.48 13.55
N GLY A 36 -3.84 1.01 12.93
CA GLY A 36 -3.83 1.28 11.50
C GLY A 36 -2.46 1.04 10.86
N ILE A 37 -2.48 0.46 9.66
CA ILE A 37 -1.33 0.33 8.77
C ILE A 37 -1.45 1.43 7.72
N TYR A 38 -0.36 2.16 7.48
CA TYR A 38 -0.28 3.14 6.39
C TYR A 38 0.69 2.62 5.32
N LEU A 39 0.17 2.36 4.12
CA LEU A 39 0.97 2.05 2.94
C LEU A 39 1.22 3.32 2.13
N LEU A 40 2.50 3.66 1.95
CA LEU A 40 2.93 4.73 1.05
C LEU A 40 3.49 4.09 -0.22
N THR A 41 2.91 4.40 -1.38
CA THR A 41 3.28 3.74 -2.63
C THR A 41 3.11 4.68 -3.83
N THR A 42 3.84 4.41 -4.90
CA THR A 42 3.76 5.12 -6.18
C THR A 42 3.23 4.25 -7.32
N GLY A 43 3.02 2.95 -7.08
CA GLY A 43 2.68 2.01 -8.14
C GLY A 43 1.92 0.78 -7.67
N ILE A 44 1.37 0.06 -8.64
CA ILE A 44 0.56 -1.15 -8.43
C ILE A 44 1.33 -2.26 -7.69
N PRO A 45 0.69 -3.04 -6.80
CA PRO A 45 1.30 -4.21 -6.18
C PRO A 45 1.74 -5.25 -7.21
N ASP A 46 2.70 -6.10 -6.84
CA ASP A 46 3.10 -7.21 -7.71
C ASP A 46 2.06 -8.35 -7.75
N GLN A 47 1.23 -8.45 -6.71
CA GLN A 47 0.14 -9.41 -6.58
C GLN A 47 -1.18 -8.90 -7.15
N GLU A 48 -2.06 -9.82 -7.50
CA GLU A 48 -3.42 -9.50 -7.97
C GLU A 48 -4.25 -8.84 -6.86
N THR A 49 -5.04 -7.83 -7.23
CA THR A 49 -5.84 -7.03 -6.30
C THR A 49 -6.69 -7.90 -5.40
N HIS A 50 -7.44 -8.85 -5.97
CA HIS A 50 -8.33 -9.72 -5.20
C HIS A 50 -7.60 -10.57 -4.15
N THR A 51 -6.36 -10.99 -4.44
CA THR A 51 -5.54 -11.77 -3.49
C THR A 51 -5.17 -10.91 -2.28
N VAL A 52 -4.78 -9.65 -2.53
CA VAL A 52 -4.47 -8.71 -1.46
C VAL A 52 -5.74 -8.34 -0.68
N SER A 53 -6.84 -8.04 -1.38
CA SER A 53 -8.14 -7.69 -0.79
C SER A 53 -8.65 -8.79 0.14
N ALA A 54 -8.61 -10.06 -0.28
CA ALA A 54 -9.04 -11.19 0.54
C ALA A 54 -8.19 -11.32 1.82
N TYR A 55 -6.87 -11.19 1.69
CA TYR A 55 -5.96 -11.24 2.83
C TYR A 55 -6.22 -10.11 3.84
N VAL A 56 -6.39 -8.87 3.38
CA VAL A 56 -6.61 -7.75 4.30
C VAL A 56 -8.00 -7.81 4.93
N ALA A 57 -9.02 -8.31 4.24
CA ALA A 57 -10.33 -8.55 4.82
C ALA A 57 -10.27 -9.55 5.98
N GLU A 58 -9.51 -10.63 5.83
CA GLU A 58 -9.28 -11.61 6.90
C GLU A 58 -8.46 -11.01 8.04
N ALA A 59 -7.33 -10.38 7.72
CA ALA A 59 -6.40 -9.83 8.71
C ALA A 59 -6.99 -8.66 9.52
N CYS A 60 -7.91 -7.90 8.92
CA CYS A 60 -8.60 -6.75 9.51
C CYS A 60 -9.99 -7.12 10.07
N GLY A 61 -10.57 -8.26 9.69
CA GLY A 61 -11.90 -8.65 10.16
C GLY A 61 -11.94 -9.11 11.63
N GLY A 62 -10.82 -9.63 12.14
CA GLY A 62 -10.73 -10.15 13.52
C GLY A 62 -10.40 -9.11 14.60
N PHE A 63 -9.95 -7.90 14.22
CA PHE A 63 -9.43 -6.87 15.13
C PHE A 63 -9.78 -5.49 14.57
N ASP A 64 -9.84 -4.42 15.40
CA ASP A 64 -9.99 -3.05 14.88
C ASP A 64 -8.67 -2.54 14.27
N LEU A 65 -8.22 -3.21 13.21
CA LEU A 65 -7.05 -2.91 12.41
C LEU A 65 -7.50 -2.45 11.03
N GLN A 66 -7.03 -1.29 10.59
CA GLN A 66 -7.38 -0.72 9.29
C GLN A 66 -6.16 -0.58 8.39
N LEU A 67 -6.32 -0.77 7.08
CA LEU A 67 -5.27 -0.47 6.09
C LEU A 67 -5.61 0.82 5.35
N HIS A 68 -4.80 1.86 5.56
CA HIS A 68 -4.86 3.10 4.81
C HIS A 68 -3.78 3.11 3.72
N VAL A 69 -4.08 3.72 2.58
CA VAL A 69 -3.14 3.84 1.46
C VAL A 69 -3.00 5.30 1.05
N CYS A 70 -1.75 5.75 0.93
CA CYS A 70 -1.36 7.00 0.32
C CYS A 70 -0.65 6.69 -1.02
N LEU A 71 -1.36 6.88 -2.12
CA LEU A 71 -0.81 6.76 -3.47
C LEU A 71 -0.19 8.09 -3.89
N PHE A 72 1.05 8.08 -4.35
CA PHE A 72 1.75 9.25 -4.85
C PHE A 72 1.99 9.11 -6.36
N SER A 73 1.53 10.09 -7.13
CA SER A 73 1.89 10.21 -8.54
C SER A 73 3.34 10.69 -8.65
N VAL A 74 4.17 9.93 -9.35
CA VAL A 74 5.52 10.38 -9.69
C VAL A 74 5.40 11.45 -10.78
N THR A 75 5.61 12.71 -10.42
CA THR A 75 5.80 13.78 -11.41
C THR A 75 7.09 13.47 -12.18
N LYS A 76 6.98 13.37 -13.50
CA LYS A 76 8.07 13.12 -14.44
C LYS A 76 9.06 14.30 -14.37
N GLY A 77 10.01 14.28 -13.43
CA GLY A 77 10.78 15.48 -13.09
C GLY A 77 12.14 15.27 -12.44
N THR A 78 12.63 14.03 -12.33
CA THR A 78 14.02 13.79 -11.92
C THR A 78 14.59 12.66 -12.77
N ASP A 79 15.79 12.92 -13.30
CA ASP A 79 16.75 12.04 -13.95
C ASP A 79 16.28 10.94 -14.91
N SER A 80 16.63 11.18 -16.17
CA SER A 80 16.75 10.26 -17.29
C SER A 80 17.82 9.16 -17.10
N SER A 81 17.75 8.39 -16.01
CA SER A 81 18.42 7.08 -15.91
C SER A 81 17.36 6.02 -15.65
N GLY A 82 17.00 5.32 -16.73
CA GLY A 82 15.86 4.40 -16.78
C GLY A 82 15.91 3.25 -15.78
N ILE A 83 14.71 2.69 -15.54
CA ILE A 83 14.28 1.49 -14.77
C ILE A 83 13.03 1.94 -13.97
N ILE A 84 11.77 1.54 -14.21
CA ILE A 84 11.11 0.37 -14.82
C ILE A 84 9.71 0.79 -15.31
N PRO A 85 9.13 0.15 -16.36
CA PRO A 85 7.75 0.38 -16.75
C PRO A 85 6.80 0.18 -15.57
N ALA A 86 5.82 1.07 -15.42
CA ALA A 86 4.60 0.68 -14.71
C ALA A 86 4.13 -0.63 -15.36
N ARG A 87 4.17 -1.75 -14.63
CA ARG A 87 3.63 -3.03 -15.10
C ARG A 87 2.19 -2.77 -15.52
N TYR A 88 1.95 -2.61 -16.82
CA TYR A 88 0.68 -2.45 -17.56
C TYR A 88 -0.42 -1.54 -16.98
N ALA A 89 -0.21 -0.90 -15.83
CA ALA A 89 -1.23 -0.21 -15.07
C ALA A 89 -1.00 1.29 -15.15
N ASN A 90 -1.99 1.98 -15.69
CA ASN A 90 -2.03 3.43 -15.63
C ASN A 90 -2.35 3.90 -14.18
N PRO A 91 -2.16 5.20 -13.87
CA PRO A 91 -2.43 5.71 -12.53
C PRO A 91 -3.85 5.46 -12.02
N ARG A 92 -4.86 5.44 -12.92
CA ARG A 92 -6.26 5.19 -12.55
C ARG A 92 -6.49 3.73 -12.19
N GLU A 93 -5.92 2.79 -12.94
CA GLU A 93 -5.97 1.36 -12.62
C GLU A 93 -5.29 1.08 -11.29
N THR A 94 -4.13 1.70 -11.04
CA THR A 94 -3.44 1.61 -9.76
C THR A 94 -4.31 2.16 -8.61
N ALA A 95 -4.91 3.34 -8.80
CA ALA A 95 -5.81 3.93 -7.80
C ALA A 95 -7.05 3.05 -7.56
N SER A 96 -7.62 2.46 -8.61
CA SER A 96 -8.77 1.56 -8.51
C SER A 96 -8.42 0.31 -7.70
N ALA A 97 -7.28 -0.31 -7.97
CA ALA A 97 -6.80 -1.47 -7.23
C ALA A 97 -6.64 -1.16 -5.73
N PHE A 98 -6.01 -0.04 -5.40
CA PHE A 98 -5.84 0.35 -3.99
C PHE A 98 -7.13 0.78 -3.31
N LYS A 99 -8.09 1.37 -4.03
CA LYS A 99 -9.43 1.64 -3.48
C LYS A 99 -10.12 0.34 -3.07
N GLU A 100 -10.08 -0.69 -3.92
CA GLU A 100 -10.66 -2.01 -3.61
C GLU A 100 -9.99 -2.65 -2.39
N ILE A 101 -8.66 -2.65 -2.36
CA ILE A 101 -7.88 -3.20 -1.23
C ILE A 101 -8.22 -2.48 0.08
N VAL A 102 -8.27 -1.14 0.06
CA VAL A 102 -8.58 -0.33 1.24
C VAL A 102 -10.01 -0.55 1.72
N GLN A 103 -10.97 -0.68 0.80
CA GLN A 103 -12.36 -0.97 1.14
C GLN A 103 -12.50 -2.32 1.87
N ALA A 104 -11.78 -3.34 1.41
CA ALA A 104 -11.75 -4.66 2.07
C ALA A 104 -11.20 -4.59 3.51
N ALA A 105 -10.39 -3.59 3.83
CA ALA A 105 -9.79 -3.37 5.14
C ALA A 105 -10.45 -2.26 5.98
N ASN A 106 -11.63 -1.76 5.55
CA ASN A 106 -12.34 -0.63 6.17
C ASN A 106 -11.46 0.61 6.41
N GLY A 107 -10.52 0.86 5.50
CA GLY A 107 -9.52 1.92 5.65
C GLY A 107 -9.82 3.18 4.84
N ARG A 108 -8.78 3.99 4.63
CA ARG A 108 -8.85 5.26 3.90
C ARG A 108 -7.85 5.32 2.76
N PHE A 109 -8.30 5.80 1.62
CA PHE A 109 -7.48 5.97 0.43
C PHE A 109 -7.24 7.45 0.16
N HIS A 110 -5.97 7.82 0.05
CA HIS A 110 -5.53 9.16 -0.29
C HIS A 110 -4.69 9.09 -1.57
N TRP A 111 -4.98 9.94 -2.55
CA TRP A 111 -4.20 10.03 -3.77
C TRP A 111 -3.64 11.43 -3.93
N PHE A 112 -2.31 11.53 -3.95
CA PHE A 112 -1.57 12.77 -4.09
C PHE A 112 -0.94 12.82 -5.49
N GLY A 113 -1.39 13.75 -6.33
CA GLY A 113 -0.90 13.91 -7.70
C GLY A 113 -1.72 14.90 -8.51
N GLU A 114 -1.26 15.24 -9.72
CA GLU A 114 -1.93 16.20 -10.62
C GLU A 114 -3.34 15.74 -11.04
N ALA A 115 -3.58 14.42 -11.04
CA ALA A 115 -4.89 13.81 -11.29
C ALA A 115 -5.74 13.59 -10.02
N GLY A 116 -5.24 14.02 -8.85
CA GLY A 116 -5.93 13.95 -7.57
C GLY A 116 -6.99 15.03 -7.47
N MET A 117 -8.21 14.71 -7.89
CA MET A 117 -9.41 15.36 -7.34
C MET A 117 -9.74 14.75 -5.99
#